data_AF-D2S1W0-F1
#
_entry.id   AF-D2S1W0-F1
#
_cell.length_a   1.000
_cell.length_b   1.000
_cell.length_c   1.000
_cell.angle_alpha   90.00
_cell.angle_beta   90.00
_cell.angle_gamma   90.00
#
_symmetry.space_group_name_H-M   'P 1'
#
loop_
_entity.id
_entity.type
_entity.pdbx_description
1 polymer ?
#
loop_
_entity_poly.entity_id
_entity_poly.type
_entity_poly.pdbx_seq_one_letter_code
_entity_poly.pdbx_strand_id
1 'polypeptide(L)'
;MNISAAVQGKYGVFASYRQLFESREEKRRTALTPTVDADDPLGTLIGSVVVRGEDVHRLHPSLEEALERPAAVADDAPDFAVHVSLSTVGRTGYAMAATRILQAKNLRPTRDAVSLLHALTNSPYATARALQQLAAEEKHRELRPDELRYAVGMLDPDQLLSDLPPTVGRIVQTLLTAENRLSQRDLADRADVSAQTIRNYRNRLEAFDLIRIDENGYRLALSFQTTSERRDPVIPTVLKENQTLLDAADAFLETFLLPARYGDPDDPLGGVLFWPPDPSQLLAHPRVGPWLRLAAALTATGSPGNNRAVQMGPSLEQQALSQTPP
;
A
#
# COMPACT_ATOMS: atom_id res chain seq x y z
N MET A 1 4.20 4.31 22.27
CA MET A 1 3.54 5.12 21.21
C MET A 1 2.31 5.85 21.73
N ASN A 2 1.45 5.19 22.52
CA ASN A 2 0.30 5.78 23.22
C ASN A 2 0.62 7.11 23.96
N ILE A 3 1.63 7.15 24.85
CA ILE A 3 2.03 8.41 25.53
C ILE A 3 2.41 9.51 24.53
N SER A 4 3.08 9.17 23.42
CA SER A 4 3.45 10.16 22.39
C SER A 4 2.22 10.72 21.69
N ALA A 5 1.23 9.88 21.37
CA ALA A 5 -0.04 10.32 20.79
C ALA A 5 -0.82 11.21 21.77
N ALA A 6 -0.88 10.84 23.06
CA ALA A 6 -1.48 11.65 24.11
C ALA A 6 -0.80 13.01 24.28
N VAL A 7 0.53 13.06 24.26
CA VAL A 7 1.31 14.31 24.35
C VAL A 7 1.09 15.19 23.11
N GLN A 8 0.96 14.58 21.94
CA GLN A 8 0.68 15.29 20.69
C GLN A 8 -0.80 15.54 20.44
N GLY A 9 -1.69 15.09 21.32
CA GLY A 9 -3.12 15.35 21.24
C GLY A 9 -3.49 16.69 21.86
N LYS A 10 -4.55 17.31 21.36
CA LYS A 10 -5.15 18.49 21.99
C LYS A 10 -6.67 18.54 21.85
N TYR A 11 -7.29 19.27 22.75
CA TYR A 11 -8.66 19.79 22.62
C TYR A 11 -8.59 21.32 22.71
N GLY A 12 -8.95 22.02 21.62
CA GLY A 12 -8.74 23.46 21.49
C GLY A 12 -7.26 23.85 21.66
N VAL A 13 -6.92 24.49 22.79
CA VAL A 13 -5.55 24.88 23.16
C VAL A 13 -4.93 23.98 24.25
N PHE A 14 -5.69 23.01 24.77
CA PHE A 14 -5.30 22.19 25.91
C PHE A 14 -4.68 20.87 25.45
N ALA A 15 -3.48 20.57 25.95
CA ALA A 15 -2.78 19.33 25.63
C ALA A 15 -3.45 18.12 26.31
N SER A 16 -3.79 17.09 25.52
CA SER A 16 -4.59 15.95 25.97
C SER A 16 -3.90 15.14 27.08
N TYR A 17 -2.59 14.92 26.99
CA TYR A 17 -1.84 14.22 28.05
C TYR A 17 -2.03 14.87 29.43
N ARG A 18 -1.95 16.20 29.50
CA ARG A 18 -2.02 16.93 30.77
C ARG A 18 -3.42 16.87 31.39
N GLN A 19 -4.45 16.81 30.56
CA GLN A 19 -5.86 16.76 31.00
C GLN A 19 -6.30 15.34 31.34
N LEU A 20 -5.95 14.36 30.51
CA LEU A 20 -6.53 13.01 30.57
C LEU A 20 -5.64 11.99 31.29
N PHE A 21 -4.31 12.09 31.20
CA PHE A 21 -3.40 10.99 31.58
C PHE A 21 -2.29 11.37 32.58
N GLU A 22 -2.16 12.65 32.95
CA GLU A 22 -1.15 13.10 33.92
C GLU A 22 -1.49 12.56 35.32
N SER A 23 -0.63 11.71 35.88
CA SER A 23 -0.86 11.08 37.18
C SER A 23 -0.51 11.97 38.38
N ARG A 24 0.29 13.03 38.18
CA ARG A 24 0.70 13.94 39.26
C ARG A 24 -0.38 14.99 39.51
N GLU A 25 -1.18 14.79 40.56
CA GLU A 25 -2.30 15.66 40.93
C GLU A 25 -1.90 17.15 41.05
N GLU A 26 -0.73 17.45 41.63
CA GLU A 26 -0.20 18.82 41.76
C GLU A 26 -0.06 19.53 40.39
N LYS A 27 0.34 18.80 39.34
CA LYS A 27 0.49 19.33 37.98
C LYS A 27 -0.83 19.48 37.24
N ARG A 28 -1.84 18.67 37.60
CA ARG A 28 -3.21 18.77 37.08
C ARG A 28 -3.94 19.96 37.72
N ARG A 29 -3.87 20.11 39.04
CA ARG A 29 -4.54 21.22 39.77
C ARG A 29 -4.07 22.61 39.37
N THR A 30 -2.82 22.72 38.91
CA THR A 30 -2.23 23.95 38.38
C THR A 30 -2.49 24.15 36.88
N ALA A 31 -3.11 23.18 36.21
CA ALA A 31 -3.48 23.29 34.80
C ALA A 31 -4.85 23.96 34.65
N LEU A 32 -4.99 24.80 33.64
CA LEU A 32 -6.30 25.25 33.19
C LEU A 32 -7.04 24.06 32.56
N THR A 33 -8.31 23.88 32.91
CA THR A 33 -9.16 22.79 32.41
C THR A 33 -10.05 23.32 31.28
N PRO A 34 -10.24 22.57 30.17
CA PRO A 34 -11.15 22.98 29.11
C PRO A 34 -12.61 22.95 29.59
N THR A 35 -13.41 23.89 29.09
CA THR A 35 -14.86 23.68 28.98
C THR A 35 -15.09 22.84 27.74
N VAL A 36 -15.58 21.61 27.90
CA VAL A 36 -15.84 20.70 26.78
C VAL A 36 -17.18 21.07 26.16
N ASP A 37 -17.18 21.25 24.84
CA ASP A 37 -18.40 21.35 24.05
C ASP A 37 -19.01 19.96 23.91
N ALA A 38 -20.23 19.78 24.41
CA ALA A 38 -20.93 18.50 24.35
C ALA A 38 -21.36 18.12 22.93
N ASP A 39 -21.46 19.10 22.01
CA ASP A 39 -21.78 18.86 20.60
C ASP A 39 -20.54 18.49 19.78
N ASP A 40 -19.34 18.86 20.25
CA ASP A 40 -18.04 18.47 19.68
C ASP A 40 -16.98 18.17 20.76
N PRO A 41 -17.08 17.01 21.44
CA PRO A 41 -16.13 16.58 22.47
C PRO A 41 -14.85 15.95 21.90
N LEU A 42 -14.53 16.15 20.62
CA LEU A 42 -13.42 15.50 19.94
C LEU A 42 -12.21 16.43 19.73
N GLY A 43 -11.10 16.06 20.34
CA GLY A 43 -9.78 16.64 20.11
C GLY A 43 -9.08 16.04 18.89
N THR A 44 -7.98 16.66 18.48
CA THR A 44 -7.17 16.24 17.33
C THR A 44 -5.71 16.03 17.71
N LEU A 45 -4.99 15.26 16.89
CA LEU A 45 -3.53 15.26 16.92
C LEU A 45 -2.97 16.57 16.33
N ILE A 46 -1.90 17.09 16.95
CA ILE A 46 -1.14 18.26 16.51
C ILE A 46 -0.19 17.88 15.37
N GLY A 47 0.39 16.67 15.43
CA GLY A 47 1.36 16.16 14.46
C GLY A 47 0.96 14.80 13.90
N SER A 48 1.76 14.31 12.94
CA SER A 48 1.66 12.94 12.44
C SER A 48 2.90 12.15 12.84
N VAL A 49 2.72 10.87 13.11
CA VAL A 49 3.82 9.92 13.35
C VAL A 49 3.85 8.93 12.20
N VAL A 50 5.00 8.82 11.54
CA VAL A 50 5.22 7.83 10.47
C VAL A 50 6.09 6.73 11.02
N VAL A 51 5.58 5.50 11.01
CA VAL A 51 6.36 4.31 11.34
C VAL A 51 6.78 3.62 10.06
N ARG A 52 8.06 3.28 9.98
CA ARG A 52 8.63 2.54 8.87
C ARG A 52 9.49 1.41 9.41
N GLY A 53 9.32 0.22 8.84
CA GLY A 53 10.14 -0.94 9.14
C GLY A 53 9.69 -2.13 8.31
N GLU A 54 10.56 -3.13 8.22
CA GLU A 54 10.16 -4.48 7.82
C GLU A 54 9.06 -4.96 8.77
N ASP A 55 8.03 -5.63 8.23
CA ASP A 55 6.88 -6.12 9.01
C ASP A 55 6.09 -5.04 9.80
N VAL A 56 6.17 -3.75 9.43
CA VAL A 56 5.42 -2.67 10.13
C VAL A 56 3.90 -2.93 10.19
N HIS A 57 3.35 -3.68 9.22
CA HIS A 57 1.95 -4.09 9.21
C HIS A 57 1.55 -4.89 10.47
N ARG A 58 2.49 -5.62 11.09
CA ARG A 58 2.25 -6.37 12.34
C ARG A 58 2.06 -5.46 13.55
N LEU A 59 2.56 -4.22 13.49
CA LEU A 59 2.37 -3.24 14.56
C LEU A 59 0.96 -2.63 14.52
N HIS A 60 0.24 -2.71 13.40
CA HIS A 60 -1.05 -2.06 13.26
C HIS A 60 -2.07 -2.51 14.32
N PRO A 61 -2.32 -3.82 14.54
CA PRO A 61 -3.28 -4.26 15.56
C PRO A 61 -2.87 -3.84 16.98
N SER A 62 -1.58 -3.95 17.32
CA SER A 62 -1.09 -3.55 18.64
C SER A 62 -1.12 -2.04 18.86
N LEU A 63 -0.92 -1.25 17.80
CA LEU A 63 -1.02 0.21 17.86
C LEU A 63 -2.48 0.65 18.02
N GLU A 64 -3.38 0.03 17.28
CA GLU A 64 -4.83 0.21 17.38
C GLU A 64 -5.32 -0.11 18.80
N GLU A 65 -4.99 -1.29 19.32
CA GLU A 65 -5.34 -1.67 20.69
C GLU A 65 -4.77 -0.71 21.74
N ALA A 66 -3.50 -0.31 21.59
CA ALA A 66 -2.85 0.62 22.53
C ALA A 66 -3.44 2.04 22.50
N LEU A 67 -4.13 2.43 21.42
CA LEU A 67 -4.82 3.72 21.29
C LEU A 67 -6.27 3.64 21.76
N GLU A 68 -6.97 2.52 21.48
CA GLU A 68 -8.34 2.26 21.97
C GLU A 68 -8.38 2.04 23.48
N ARG A 69 -7.33 1.44 24.05
CA ARG A 69 -7.20 1.18 25.49
C ARG A 69 -5.99 1.92 26.04
N PRO A 70 -6.07 3.26 26.19
CA PRO A 70 -4.95 4.00 26.68
C PRO A 70 -4.67 3.73 28.17
N ALA A 71 -3.62 4.35 28.72
CA ALA A 71 -3.39 4.31 30.16
C ALA A 71 -4.62 4.85 30.92
N ALA A 72 -4.79 4.47 32.19
CA ALA A 72 -5.92 4.90 32.99
C ALA A 72 -6.11 6.41 32.93
N VAL A 73 -7.30 6.83 32.52
CA VAL A 73 -7.74 8.22 32.51
C VAL A 73 -7.86 8.69 33.97
N ALA A 74 -7.49 9.94 34.25
CA ALA A 74 -7.63 10.52 35.58
C ALA A 74 -9.11 10.58 36.01
N ASP A 75 -9.40 10.35 37.30
CA ASP A 75 -10.78 10.28 37.81
C ASP A 75 -11.59 11.57 37.56
N ASP A 76 -10.95 12.74 37.63
CA ASP A 76 -11.57 14.05 37.37
C ASP A 76 -11.26 14.58 35.94
N ALA A 77 -10.94 13.69 35.00
CA ALA A 77 -10.63 14.10 33.64
C ALA A 77 -11.87 14.71 32.95
N PRO A 78 -11.70 15.76 32.13
CA PRO A 78 -12.78 16.30 31.32
C PRO A 78 -13.25 15.31 30.26
N ASP A 79 -14.54 15.36 29.93
CA ASP A 79 -15.23 14.43 29.02
C ASP A 79 -14.97 14.71 27.53
N PHE A 80 -13.69 14.79 27.14
CA PHE A 80 -13.29 14.85 25.73
C PHE A 80 -12.34 13.71 25.39
N ALA A 81 -12.36 13.27 24.14
CA ALA A 81 -11.42 12.26 23.64
C ALA A 81 -10.65 12.78 22.43
N VAL A 82 -9.53 12.15 22.09
CA VAL A 82 -8.72 12.53 20.93
C VAL A 82 -8.97 11.56 19.79
N HIS A 83 -9.30 12.11 18.62
CA HIS A 83 -9.38 11.34 17.39
C HIS A 83 -7.98 11.14 16.80
N VAL A 84 -7.60 9.88 16.61
CA VAL A 84 -6.33 9.48 16.00
C VAL A 84 -6.62 8.68 14.73
N SER A 85 -6.24 9.22 13.57
CA SER A 85 -6.36 8.49 12.29
C SER A 85 -5.14 7.58 12.09
N LEU A 86 -5.37 6.28 12.11
CA LEU A 86 -4.40 5.27 11.69
C LEU A 86 -4.59 4.99 10.21
N SER A 87 -3.52 5.05 9.41
CA SER A 87 -3.61 4.74 7.98
C SER A 87 -2.38 4.02 7.46
N THR A 88 -2.60 3.11 6.52
CA THR A 88 -1.54 2.53 5.69
C THR A 88 -1.39 3.34 4.40
N VAL A 89 -0.18 3.40 3.87
CA VAL A 89 0.05 4.17 2.64
C VAL A 89 -0.50 3.42 1.42
N GLY A 90 -1.55 3.99 0.81
CA GLY A 90 -2.07 3.53 -0.48
C GLY A 90 -1.42 4.22 -1.68
N ARG A 91 -1.99 3.98 -2.86
CA ARG A 91 -1.53 4.49 -4.17
C ARG A 91 -1.24 6.00 -4.18
N THR A 92 -2.03 6.81 -3.48
CA THR A 92 -1.83 8.26 -3.39
C THR A 92 -0.47 8.64 -2.79
N GLY A 93 0.01 7.90 -1.79
CA GLY A 93 1.33 8.16 -1.21
C GLY A 93 2.47 7.87 -2.18
N TYR A 94 2.33 6.83 -3.01
CA TYR A 94 3.26 6.56 -4.11
C TYR A 94 3.23 7.67 -5.17
N ALA A 95 2.03 8.14 -5.55
CA ALA A 95 1.86 9.24 -6.49
C ALA A 95 2.52 10.54 -6.00
N MET A 96 2.34 10.87 -4.71
CA MET A 96 2.92 12.05 -4.08
C MET A 96 4.45 11.96 -4.03
N ALA A 97 4.99 10.80 -3.62
CA ALA A 97 6.44 10.58 -3.58
C ALA A 97 7.06 10.69 -4.99
N ALA A 98 6.46 10.01 -5.97
CA ALA A 98 6.92 10.05 -7.35
C ALA A 98 6.87 11.47 -7.93
N THR A 99 5.74 12.17 -7.78
CA THR A 99 5.57 13.55 -8.24
C THR A 99 6.65 14.47 -7.66
N ARG A 100 6.89 14.39 -6.35
CA ARG A 100 7.85 15.26 -5.67
C ARG A 100 9.29 15.04 -6.15
N ILE A 101 9.72 13.79 -6.32
CA ILE A 101 11.08 13.47 -6.78
C ILE A 101 11.25 13.83 -8.26
N LEU A 102 10.28 13.50 -9.10
CA LEU A 102 10.35 13.72 -10.54
C LEU A 102 10.23 15.20 -10.92
N GLN A 103 9.45 15.99 -10.18
CA GLN A 103 9.32 17.42 -10.43
C GLN A 103 10.68 18.14 -10.37
N ALA A 104 11.53 17.79 -9.40
CA ALA A 104 12.89 18.34 -9.30
C ALA A 104 13.81 17.93 -10.47
N LYS A 105 13.40 16.93 -11.27
CA LYS A 105 14.12 16.39 -12.41
C LYS A 105 13.46 16.77 -13.75
N ASN A 106 12.51 17.71 -13.76
CA ASN A 106 11.69 18.06 -14.93
C ASN A 106 10.95 16.86 -15.54
N LEU A 107 10.59 15.89 -14.71
CA LEU A 107 9.79 14.74 -15.08
C LEU A 107 8.43 14.79 -14.38
N ARG A 108 7.42 14.15 -14.97
CA ARG A 108 6.13 13.89 -14.31
C ARG A 108 5.78 12.40 -14.42
N PRO A 109 5.25 11.77 -13.35
CA PRO A 109 4.81 10.39 -13.43
C PRO A 109 3.51 10.28 -14.25
N THR A 110 3.34 9.17 -14.97
CA THR A 110 2.07 8.79 -15.60
C THR A 110 1.21 7.97 -14.62
N ARG A 111 -0.08 7.76 -14.94
CA ARG A 111 -0.97 6.87 -14.16
C ARG A 111 -0.38 5.47 -14.04
N ASP A 112 0.11 4.94 -15.16
CA ASP A 112 0.69 3.60 -15.26
C ASP A 112 1.98 3.48 -14.46
N ALA A 113 2.84 4.51 -14.51
CA ALA A 113 4.06 4.55 -13.72
C ALA A 113 3.76 4.51 -12.22
N VAL A 114 2.74 5.25 -11.75
CA VAL A 114 2.32 5.22 -10.34
C VAL A 114 1.80 3.83 -9.95
N SER A 115 0.99 3.20 -10.80
CA SER A 115 0.47 1.85 -10.54
C SER A 115 1.60 0.81 -10.49
N LEU A 116 2.58 0.89 -11.39
CA LEU A 116 3.77 0.03 -11.36
C LEU A 116 4.64 0.26 -10.14
N LEU A 117 4.87 1.52 -9.75
CA LEU A 117 5.63 1.84 -8.53
C LEU A 117 4.93 1.28 -7.28
N HIS A 118 3.61 1.47 -7.19
CA HIS A 118 2.79 0.93 -6.10
C HIS A 118 2.77 -0.61 -6.08
N ALA A 119 2.72 -1.25 -7.25
CA ALA A 119 2.68 -2.70 -7.39
C ALA A 119 4.03 -3.35 -7.11
N LEU A 120 5.12 -2.79 -7.64
CA LEU A 120 6.43 -3.41 -7.62
C LEU A 120 7.24 -3.08 -6.38
N THR A 121 7.10 -1.88 -5.81
CA THR A 121 7.95 -1.44 -4.70
C THR A 121 7.24 -1.57 -3.35
N ASN A 122 7.99 -1.91 -2.31
CA ASN A 122 7.43 -2.17 -0.97
C ASN A 122 7.00 -0.90 -0.20
N SER A 123 7.39 0.29 -0.67
CA SER A 123 7.10 1.55 0.01
C SER A 123 7.31 2.77 -0.89
N PRO A 124 6.65 3.92 -0.59
CA PRO A 124 6.96 5.19 -1.24
C PRO A 124 8.42 5.63 -1.07
N TYR A 125 9.10 5.16 -0.01
CA TYR A 125 10.52 5.38 0.17
C TYR A 125 11.36 4.63 -0.87
N ALA A 126 11.04 3.35 -1.13
CA ALA A 126 11.70 2.59 -2.19
C ALA A 126 11.45 3.21 -3.57
N THR A 127 10.22 3.69 -3.82
CA THR A 127 9.89 4.53 -4.99
C THR A 127 10.80 5.75 -5.08
N ALA A 128 10.91 6.54 -4.01
CA ALA A 128 11.77 7.73 -4.01
C ALA A 128 13.24 7.37 -4.26
N ARG A 129 13.75 6.29 -3.66
CA ARG A 129 15.12 5.79 -3.85
C ARG A 129 15.39 5.39 -5.30
N ALA A 130 14.45 4.67 -5.92
CA ALA A 130 14.52 4.28 -7.33
C ALA A 130 14.56 5.51 -8.25
N LEU A 131 13.59 6.42 -8.09
CA LEU A 131 13.46 7.60 -8.96
C LEU A 131 14.60 8.61 -8.77
N GLN A 132 15.28 8.60 -7.61
CA GLN A 132 16.49 9.40 -7.39
C GLN A 132 17.57 9.06 -8.43
N GLN A 133 17.67 7.81 -8.88
CA GLN A 133 18.70 7.36 -9.81
C GLN A 133 18.60 7.99 -11.21
N LEU A 134 17.47 8.63 -11.53
CA LEU A 134 17.27 9.30 -12.81
C LEU A 134 17.99 10.66 -12.86
N ALA A 135 18.50 11.02 -14.02
CA ALA A 135 19.01 12.37 -14.25
C ALA A 135 17.85 13.39 -14.35
N ALA A 136 18.19 14.67 -14.22
CA ALA A 136 17.26 15.75 -14.54
C ALA A 136 17.23 16.00 -16.06
N GLU A 137 16.08 16.37 -16.56
CA GLU A 137 15.87 16.72 -17.97
C GLU A 137 15.89 18.24 -18.18
N GLU A 138 16.27 18.69 -19.37
CA GLU A 138 16.21 20.12 -19.71
C GLU A 138 14.77 20.61 -19.88
N LYS A 139 13.88 19.74 -20.36
CA LYS A 139 12.48 20.07 -20.66
C LYS A 139 11.54 19.22 -19.84
N HIS A 140 10.46 19.85 -19.38
CA HIS A 140 9.41 19.15 -18.66
C HIS A 140 8.74 18.11 -19.56
N ARG A 141 8.74 16.84 -19.14
CA ARG A 141 8.13 15.73 -19.89
C ARG A 141 7.68 14.59 -18.98
N GLU A 142 6.98 13.62 -19.55
CA GLU A 142 6.60 12.39 -18.84
C GLU A 142 7.78 11.45 -18.64
N LEU A 143 7.75 10.75 -17.51
CA LEU A 143 8.61 9.61 -17.24
C LEU A 143 8.27 8.48 -18.21
N ARG A 144 9.29 7.95 -18.90
CA ARG A 144 9.09 6.87 -19.86
C ARG A 144 9.18 5.48 -19.20
N PRO A 145 8.56 4.45 -19.78
CA PRO A 145 8.61 3.09 -19.23
C PRO A 145 10.03 2.50 -19.12
N ASP A 146 10.95 2.82 -20.04
CA ASP A 146 12.33 2.34 -20.01
C ASP A 146 13.18 3.03 -18.92
N GLU A 147 12.86 4.29 -18.61
CA GLU A 147 13.44 5.03 -17.48
C GLU A 147 12.94 4.48 -16.15
N LEU A 148 11.63 4.18 -16.07
CA LEU A 148 11.04 3.53 -14.91
C LEU A 148 11.67 2.15 -14.66
N ARG A 149 11.84 1.35 -15.72
CA ARG A 149 12.51 0.05 -15.65
C ARG A 149 13.89 0.16 -15.02
N TYR A 150 14.69 1.10 -15.51
CA TYR A 150 16.03 1.34 -14.98
C TYR A 150 16.00 1.78 -13.53
N ALA A 151 15.18 2.78 -13.19
CA ALA A 151 15.07 3.30 -11.83
C ALA A 151 14.71 2.20 -10.83
N VAL A 152 13.71 1.36 -11.14
CA VAL A 152 13.27 0.25 -10.28
C VAL A 152 14.29 -0.89 -10.27
N GLY A 153 15.00 -1.13 -11.38
CA GLY A 153 16.08 -2.12 -11.47
C GLY A 153 17.29 -1.84 -10.57
N MET A 154 17.44 -0.60 -10.09
CA MET A 154 18.46 -0.22 -9.11
C MET A 154 18.10 -0.58 -7.66
N LEU A 155 16.90 -1.14 -7.42
CA LEU A 155 16.49 -1.58 -6.10
C LEU A 155 17.00 -3.00 -5.80
N ASP A 156 17.17 -3.26 -4.52
CA ASP A 156 17.48 -4.59 -4.01
C ASP A 156 16.24 -5.50 -4.12
N PRO A 157 16.38 -6.82 -4.35
CA PRO A 157 15.24 -7.71 -4.55
C PRO A 157 14.24 -7.77 -3.39
N ASP A 158 14.68 -7.54 -2.15
CA ASP A 158 13.85 -7.50 -0.94
C ASP A 158 12.93 -6.27 -0.88
N GLN A 159 13.23 -5.24 -1.68
CA GLN A 159 12.39 -4.06 -1.84
C GLN A 159 11.32 -4.21 -2.92
N LEU A 160 11.36 -5.32 -3.66
CA LEU A 160 10.43 -5.60 -4.74
C LEU A 160 9.44 -6.68 -4.33
N LEU A 161 8.16 -6.43 -4.57
CA LEU A 161 7.08 -7.41 -4.38
C LEU A 161 7.13 -8.08 -2.99
N SER A 162 7.33 -7.29 -1.93
CA SER A 162 7.59 -7.79 -0.56
C SER A 162 6.46 -8.64 0.04
N ASP A 163 5.25 -8.51 -0.49
CA ASP A 163 4.11 -9.35 -0.09
C ASP A 163 4.19 -10.77 -0.68
N LEU A 164 5.00 -10.97 -1.73
CA LEU A 164 5.21 -12.24 -2.40
C LEU A 164 6.48 -12.95 -1.88
N PRO A 165 6.63 -14.26 -2.15
CA PRO A 165 7.84 -14.98 -1.78
C PRO A 165 9.11 -14.29 -2.31
N PRO A 166 10.21 -14.18 -1.54
CA PRO A 166 11.43 -13.46 -1.94
C PRO A 166 12.04 -13.89 -3.28
N THR A 167 11.82 -15.15 -3.68
CA THR A 167 12.21 -15.66 -5.00
C THR A 167 11.55 -14.90 -6.15
N VAL A 168 10.31 -14.42 -5.97
CA VAL A 168 9.61 -13.61 -7.00
C VAL A 168 10.28 -12.25 -7.17
N GLY A 169 10.64 -11.58 -6.07
CA GLY A 169 11.41 -10.34 -6.10
C GLY A 169 12.75 -10.49 -6.83
N ARG A 170 13.48 -11.59 -6.58
CA ARG A 170 14.74 -11.91 -7.31
C ARG A 170 14.54 -12.13 -8.81
N ILE A 171 13.49 -12.88 -9.19
CA ILE A 171 13.13 -13.10 -10.60
C ILE A 171 12.83 -11.77 -11.29
N VAL A 172 11.99 -10.92 -10.67
CA VAL A 172 11.59 -9.64 -11.25
C VAL A 172 12.76 -8.65 -11.28
N GLN A 173 13.62 -8.61 -10.26
CA GLN A 173 14.85 -7.81 -10.28
C GLN A 173 15.78 -8.21 -11.42
N THR A 174 15.96 -9.52 -11.63
CA THR A 174 16.78 -10.03 -12.74
C THR A 174 16.19 -9.64 -14.08
N LEU A 175 14.86 -9.73 -14.20
CA LEU A 175 14.15 -9.30 -15.40
C LEU A 175 14.09 -7.79 -15.59
N LEU A 176 14.24 -6.95 -14.57
CA LEU A 176 14.33 -5.49 -14.68
C LEU A 176 15.70 -5.07 -15.22
N THR A 177 16.76 -5.71 -14.74
CA THR A 177 18.15 -5.40 -15.08
C THR A 177 18.64 -6.06 -16.36
N ALA A 178 17.91 -7.04 -16.89
CA ALA A 178 18.19 -7.63 -18.20
C ALA A 178 18.05 -6.59 -19.32
N GLU A 179 18.97 -6.62 -20.29
CA GLU A 179 18.95 -5.74 -21.47
C GLU A 179 18.17 -6.37 -22.64
N ASN A 180 17.92 -7.68 -22.55
CA ASN A 180 17.26 -8.50 -23.55
C ASN A 180 16.46 -9.62 -22.87
N ARG A 181 15.69 -10.38 -23.67
CA ARG A 181 15.01 -11.58 -23.19
C ARG A 181 16.03 -12.60 -22.67
N LEU A 182 15.67 -13.30 -21.60
CA LEU A 182 16.50 -14.33 -20.98
C LEU A 182 15.91 -15.72 -21.24
N SER A 183 16.77 -16.70 -21.53
CA SER A 183 16.33 -18.09 -21.49
C SER A 183 15.90 -18.46 -20.07
N GLN A 184 15.11 -19.53 -19.91
CA GLN A 184 14.73 -20.00 -18.57
C GLN A 184 15.97 -20.32 -17.71
N ARG A 185 17.01 -20.88 -18.34
CA ARG A 185 18.27 -21.20 -17.68
C ARG A 185 18.99 -19.94 -17.22
N ASP A 186 19.18 -18.98 -18.11
CA ASP A 186 19.87 -17.73 -17.77
C ASP A 186 19.12 -16.95 -16.69
N LEU A 187 17.79 -16.94 -16.74
CA LEU A 187 16.96 -16.32 -15.70
C LEU A 187 17.12 -17.02 -14.35
N ALA A 188 17.10 -18.36 -14.33
CA ALA A 188 17.28 -19.13 -13.11
C ALA A 188 18.68 -18.92 -12.50
N ASP A 189 19.72 -18.99 -13.35
CA ASP A 189 21.11 -18.83 -12.94
C ASP A 189 21.36 -17.40 -12.41
N ARG A 190 20.88 -16.36 -13.09
CA ARG A 190 21.07 -14.96 -12.66
C ARG A 190 20.25 -14.58 -11.43
N ALA A 191 19.03 -15.12 -11.29
CA ALA A 191 18.18 -14.86 -10.14
C ALA A 191 18.55 -15.72 -8.91
N ASP A 192 19.51 -16.64 -9.04
CA ASP A 192 19.89 -17.60 -8.01
C ASP A 192 18.68 -18.41 -7.49
N VAL A 193 17.92 -18.98 -8.43
CA VAL A 193 16.76 -19.84 -8.15
C VAL A 193 16.76 -21.05 -9.05
N SER A 194 16.01 -22.10 -8.68
CA SER A 194 15.87 -23.26 -9.55
C SER A 194 15.02 -22.94 -10.80
N ALA A 195 15.29 -23.63 -11.90
CA ALA A 195 14.42 -23.59 -13.08
C ALA A 195 12.97 -23.98 -12.74
N GLN A 196 12.76 -24.85 -11.76
CA GLN A 196 11.43 -25.20 -11.27
C GLN A 196 10.73 -24.03 -10.59
N THR A 197 11.47 -23.21 -9.84
CA THR A 197 10.97 -21.98 -9.21
C THR A 197 10.44 -21.01 -10.28
N ILE A 198 11.17 -20.84 -11.39
CA ILE A 198 10.70 -20.05 -12.53
C ILE A 198 9.37 -20.59 -13.07
N ARG A 199 9.27 -21.91 -13.30
CA ARG A 199 8.03 -22.54 -13.78
C ARG A 199 6.86 -22.37 -12.82
N ASN A 200 7.10 -22.48 -11.52
CA ASN A 200 6.05 -22.38 -10.50
C ASN A 200 5.39 -20.99 -10.47
N TYR A 201 6.13 -19.93 -10.77
CA TYR A 201 5.61 -18.55 -10.76
C TYR A 201 5.27 -18.00 -12.13
N ARG A 202 5.71 -18.66 -13.21
CA ARG A 202 5.45 -18.26 -14.60
C ARG A 202 4.00 -17.85 -14.82
N ASN A 203 3.07 -18.79 -14.65
CA ASN A 203 1.67 -18.56 -15.03
C ASN A 203 1.05 -17.42 -14.22
N ARG A 204 1.43 -17.30 -12.94
CA ARG A 204 0.94 -16.23 -12.05
C ARG A 204 1.44 -14.85 -12.45
N LEU A 205 2.70 -14.75 -12.88
CA LEU A 205 3.28 -13.50 -13.36
C LEU A 205 2.76 -13.13 -14.76
N GLU A 206 2.53 -14.13 -15.64
CA GLU A 206 1.91 -13.92 -16.95
C GLU A 206 0.44 -13.50 -16.84
N ALA A 207 -0.32 -14.00 -15.85
CA ALA A 207 -1.72 -13.62 -15.63
C ALA A 207 -1.91 -12.12 -15.36
N PHE A 208 -0.91 -11.45 -14.79
CA PHE A 208 -0.91 -10.01 -14.58
C PHE A 208 -0.16 -9.24 -15.67
N ASP A 209 0.22 -9.91 -16.77
CA ASP A 209 1.11 -9.42 -17.83
C ASP A 209 2.36 -8.72 -17.25
N LEU A 210 2.90 -9.20 -16.14
CA LEU A 210 4.17 -8.67 -15.60
C LEU A 210 5.36 -9.22 -16.37
N ILE A 211 5.24 -10.46 -16.86
CA ILE A 211 6.23 -11.09 -17.73
C ILE A 211 5.58 -11.52 -19.04
N ARG A 212 6.38 -11.58 -20.10
CA ARG A 212 6.00 -12.16 -21.39
C ARG A 212 7.02 -13.19 -21.80
N ILE A 213 6.53 -14.31 -22.32
CA ILE A 213 7.35 -15.44 -22.73
C ILE A 213 7.02 -15.81 -24.16
N ASP A 214 8.04 -15.91 -24.99
CA ASP A 214 7.96 -16.45 -26.34
C ASP A 214 9.14 -17.39 -26.59
N GLU A 215 9.35 -17.78 -27.84
CA GLU A 215 10.49 -18.59 -28.27
C GLU A 215 11.86 -17.99 -27.92
N ASN A 216 11.95 -16.67 -27.76
CA ASN A 216 13.17 -15.96 -27.42
C ASN A 216 13.37 -15.81 -25.90
N GLY A 217 12.45 -16.35 -25.09
CA GLY A 217 12.55 -16.41 -23.65
C GLY A 217 11.73 -15.35 -22.91
N TYR A 218 12.12 -15.13 -21.66
CA TYR A 218 11.42 -14.34 -20.65
C TYR A 218 11.83 -12.88 -20.73
N ARG A 219 10.85 -11.97 -20.67
CA ARG A 219 11.07 -10.55 -20.36
C ARG A 219 10.07 -10.06 -19.33
N LEU A 220 10.40 -8.98 -18.63
CA LEU A 220 9.39 -8.13 -18.01
C LEU A 220 8.59 -7.41 -19.10
N ALA A 221 7.29 -7.23 -18.91
CA ALA A 221 6.41 -6.44 -19.77
C ALA A 221 6.60 -4.92 -19.55
N LEU A 222 7.86 -4.48 -19.54
CA LEU A 222 8.24 -3.08 -19.40
C LEU A 222 9.37 -2.78 -20.40
N SER A 223 9.30 -1.62 -21.07
CA SER A 223 10.23 -1.27 -22.16
C SER A 223 11.70 -1.46 -21.79
N PHE A 224 12.47 -2.13 -22.64
CA PHE A 224 13.92 -2.05 -22.64
C PHE A 224 14.38 -0.64 -23.07
N GLN A 225 15.61 -0.26 -22.71
CA GLN A 225 16.21 1.03 -23.08
C GLN A 225 16.68 1.06 -24.55
N THR A 226 15.75 0.81 -25.48
CA THR A 226 16.02 0.77 -26.91
C THR A 226 15.27 1.89 -27.63
N THR A 227 15.81 2.37 -28.76
CA THR A 227 15.14 3.39 -29.57
C THR A 227 13.78 2.93 -30.10
N SER A 228 13.63 1.63 -30.40
CA SER A 228 12.36 1.05 -30.85
C SER A 228 11.31 1.09 -29.75
N GLU A 229 11.60 0.58 -28.56
CA GLU A 229 10.63 0.54 -27.45
C GLU A 229 10.40 1.90 -26.78
N ARG A 230 11.22 2.91 -27.10
CA ARG A 230 10.91 4.32 -26.79
C ARG A 230 9.85 4.92 -27.72
N ARG A 231 9.77 4.42 -28.96
CA ARG A 231 8.76 4.87 -29.94
C ARG A 231 7.45 4.11 -29.80
N ASP A 232 7.54 2.82 -29.46
CA ASP A 232 6.40 1.94 -29.21
C ASP A 232 6.56 1.28 -27.82
N PRO A 233 6.08 1.94 -26.75
CA PRO A 233 6.34 1.49 -25.39
C PRO A 233 5.65 0.16 -25.05
N VAL A 234 6.41 -0.71 -24.37
CA VAL A 234 5.91 -1.94 -23.79
C VAL A 234 5.54 -1.68 -22.34
N ILE A 235 4.27 -1.88 -22.02
CA ILE A 235 3.71 -1.84 -20.66
C ILE A 235 2.74 -3.02 -20.46
N PRO A 236 2.49 -3.45 -19.21
CA PRO A 236 1.51 -4.50 -18.92
C PRO A 236 0.11 -4.10 -19.37
N THR A 237 -0.61 -5.03 -20.00
CA THR A 237 -2.00 -4.81 -20.46
C THR A 237 -2.96 -4.56 -19.30
N VAL A 238 -2.70 -5.14 -18.13
CA VAL A 238 -3.48 -4.94 -16.90
C VAL A 238 -3.53 -3.47 -16.43
N LEU A 239 -2.63 -2.61 -16.92
CA LEU A 239 -2.65 -1.17 -16.59
C LEU A 239 -3.65 -0.37 -17.44
N LYS A 240 -4.16 -0.95 -18.55
CA LYS A 240 -5.11 -0.27 -19.44
C LYS A 240 -6.37 0.14 -18.65
N GLU A 241 -6.93 1.30 -18.99
CA GLU A 241 -8.01 1.92 -18.21
C GLU A 241 -9.27 1.08 -18.07
N ASN A 242 -9.50 0.14 -18.98
CA ASN A 242 -10.64 -0.77 -18.97
C ASN A 242 -10.42 -2.05 -18.14
N GLN A 243 -9.22 -2.28 -17.60
CA GLN A 243 -8.92 -3.45 -16.78
C GLN A 243 -9.30 -3.17 -15.33
N THR A 244 -10.02 -4.13 -14.75
CA THR A 244 -10.52 -4.07 -13.38
C THR A 244 -9.84 -5.12 -12.51
N LEU A 245 -9.98 -5.01 -11.19
CA LEU A 245 -9.55 -6.08 -10.28
C LEU A 245 -10.24 -7.41 -10.60
N LEU A 246 -11.47 -7.38 -11.13
CA LEU A 246 -12.18 -8.59 -11.54
C LEU A 246 -11.47 -9.29 -12.70
N ASP A 247 -11.09 -8.56 -13.75
CA ASP A 247 -10.38 -9.13 -14.91
C ASP A 247 -9.03 -9.74 -14.49
N ALA A 248 -8.31 -9.05 -13.58
CA ALA A 248 -7.03 -9.54 -13.08
C ALA A 248 -7.19 -10.74 -12.13
N ALA A 249 -8.24 -10.75 -11.30
CA ALA A 249 -8.54 -11.87 -10.43
C ALA A 249 -8.95 -13.11 -11.24
N ASP A 250 -9.78 -12.92 -12.26
CA ASP A 250 -10.21 -13.95 -13.19
C ASP A 250 -9.03 -14.65 -13.86
N ALA A 251 -8.18 -13.87 -14.55
CA ALA A 251 -6.98 -14.37 -15.21
C ALA A 251 -6.03 -15.09 -14.23
N PHE A 252 -5.93 -14.62 -12.99
CA PHE A 252 -5.08 -15.25 -11.97
C PHE A 252 -5.65 -16.58 -11.46
N LEU A 253 -6.95 -16.64 -11.17
CA LEU A 253 -7.62 -17.83 -10.66
C LEU A 253 -7.61 -18.96 -11.69
N GLU A 254 -7.77 -18.63 -12.98
CA GLU A 254 -7.66 -19.57 -14.09
C GLU A 254 -6.30 -20.31 -14.11
N THR A 255 -5.22 -19.68 -13.59
CA THR A 255 -3.88 -20.31 -13.61
C THR A 255 -3.72 -21.51 -12.70
N PHE A 256 -4.61 -21.72 -11.72
CA PHE A 256 -4.44 -22.80 -10.73
C PHE A 256 -5.74 -23.46 -10.26
N LEU A 257 -6.93 -22.89 -10.51
CA LEU A 257 -8.19 -23.57 -10.24
C LEU A 257 -8.48 -24.61 -11.32
N LEU A 258 -8.97 -25.78 -10.90
CA LEU A 258 -9.49 -26.77 -11.83
C LEU A 258 -10.82 -26.26 -12.42
N PRO A 259 -11.17 -26.62 -13.68
CA PRO A 259 -12.40 -26.14 -14.32
C PRO A 259 -13.66 -26.35 -13.49
N ALA A 260 -13.77 -27.49 -12.79
CA ALA A 260 -14.91 -27.79 -11.92
C ALA A 260 -15.05 -26.83 -10.73
N ARG A 261 -13.92 -26.34 -10.18
CA ARG A 261 -13.92 -25.37 -9.06
C ARG A 261 -14.05 -23.94 -9.54
N TYR A 262 -13.45 -23.63 -10.69
CA TYR A 262 -13.55 -22.32 -11.31
C TYR A 262 -15.00 -22.02 -11.74
N GLY A 263 -15.74 -23.03 -12.21
CA GLY A 263 -17.16 -22.92 -12.57
C GLY A 263 -18.15 -23.12 -11.43
N ASP A 264 -17.71 -23.23 -10.18
CA ASP A 264 -18.56 -23.47 -9.01
C ASP A 264 -18.82 -22.16 -8.25
N PRO A 265 -20.07 -21.65 -8.24
CA PRO A 265 -20.43 -20.43 -7.51
C PRO A 265 -20.21 -20.52 -5.99
N ASP A 266 -20.18 -21.74 -5.44
CA ASP A 266 -19.99 -21.99 -4.02
C ASP A 266 -18.49 -22.21 -3.66
N ASP A 267 -17.59 -22.21 -4.65
CA ASP A 267 -16.15 -22.34 -4.38
C ASP A 267 -15.62 -21.10 -3.64
N PRO A 268 -14.84 -21.26 -2.55
CA PRO A 268 -14.36 -20.13 -1.75
C PRO A 268 -13.39 -19.19 -2.49
N LEU A 269 -12.85 -19.60 -3.65
CA LEU A 269 -12.01 -18.76 -4.50
C LEU A 269 -12.73 -18.41 -5.81
N GLY A 270 -13.35 -19.38 -6.48
CA GLY A 270 -14.06 -19.17 -7.75
C GLY A 270 -15.35 -18.35 -7.61
N GLY A 271 -16.07 -18.54 -6.50
CA GLY A 271 -17.35 -17.89 -6.21
C GLY A 271 -17.33 -16.36 -6.29
N VAL A 272 -16.17 -15.73 -6.02
CA VAL A 272 -16.03 -14.26 -6.06
C VAL A 272 -16.17 -13.66 -7.45
N LEU A 273 -16.09 -14.49 -8.51
CA LEU A 273 -16.27 -14.08 -9.90
C LEU A 273 -17.75 -14.08 -10.32
N PHE A 274 -18.63 -14.70 -9.54
CA PHE A 274 -20.05 -14.83 -9.84
C PHE A 274 -20.86 -13.66 -9.30
N TRP A 275 -22.05 -13.43 -9.86
CA TRP A 275 -22.85 -12.25 -9.55
C TRP A 275 -23.43 -12.26 -8.13
N PRO A 276 -23.28 -11.17 -7.33
CA PRO A 276 -22.48 -9.97 -7.63
C PRO A 276 -20.97 -10.22 -7.39
N PRO A 277 -20.10 -9.92 -8.39
CA PRO A 277 -18.68 -10.25 -8.26
C PRO A 277 -18.00 -9.35 -7.24
N ASP A 278 -17.20 -9.94 -6.36
CA ASP A 278 -16.45 -9.23 -5.32
C ASP A 278 -15.07 -9.87 -5.08
N PRO A 279 -14.12 -9.69 -6.01
CA PRO A 279 -12.76 -10.21 -5.86
C PRO A 279 -12.00 -9.59 -4.67
N SER A 280 -12.49 -8.49 -4.09
CA SER A 280 -11.88 -7.83 -2.94
C SER A 280 -11.85 -8.73 -1.70
N GLN A 281 -12.79 -9.69 -1.59
CA GLN A 281 -12.83 -10.67 -0.50
C GLN A 281 -11.55 -11.51 -0.43
N LEU A 282 -10.89 -11.73 -1.57
CA LEU A 282 -9.66 -12.51 -1.64
C LEU A 282 -8.43 -11.73 -1.18
N LEU A 283 -8.49 -10.40 -0.99
CA LEU A 283 -7.35 -9.59 -0.56
C LEU A 283 -6.80 -10.02 0.80
N ALA A 284 -7.66 -10.54 1.68
CA ALA A 284 -7.28 -11.06 2.99
C ALA A 284 -6.89 -12.56 2.98
N HIS A 285 -7.10 -13.27 1.87
CA HIS A 285 -6.87 -14.70 1.81
C HIS A 285 -5.36 -15.02 1.92
N PRO A 286 -4.91 -15.95 2.80
CA PRO A 286 -3.49 -16.15 3.09
C PRO A 286 -2.62 -16.52 1.89
N ARG A 287 -3.17 -17.28 0.93
CA ARG A 287 -2.40 -17.79 -0.23
C ARG A 287 -2.54 -16.95 -1.50
N VAL A 288 -3.67 -16.27 -1.68
CA VAL A 288 -3.97 -15.54 -2.93
C VAL A 288 -4.03 -14.04 -2.72
N GLY A 289 -4.31 -13.58 -1.49
CA GLY A 289 -4.36 -12.18 -1.12
C GLY A 289 -3.10 -11.40 -1.49
N PRO A 290 -1.87 -11.92 -1.27
CA PRO A 290 -0.67 -11.25 -1.74
C PRO A 290 -0.65 -10.97 -3.26
N TRP A 291 -1.13 -11.91 -4.07
CA TRP A 291 -1.22 -11.75 -5.53
C TRP A 291 -2.37 -10.81 -5.93
N LEU A 292 -3.50 -10.85 -5.22
CA LEU A 292 -4.61 -9.95 -5.47
C LEU A 292 -4.32 -8.51 -5.03
N ARG A 293 -3.50 -8.30 -3.99
CA ARG A 293 -3.01 -6.95 -3.63
C ARG A 293 -2.09 -6.38 -4.69
N LEU A 294 -1.25 -7.22 -5.31
CA LEU A 294 -0.50 -6.85 -6.50
C LEU A 294 -1.44 -6.46 -7.65
N ALA A 295 -2.47 -7.27 -7.93
CA ALA A 295 -3.47 -6.97 -8.96
C ALA A 295 -4.24 -5.66 -8.70
N ALA A 296 -4.63 -5.40 -7.44
CA ALA A 296 -5.29 -4.18 -7.03
C ALA A 296 -4.38 -2.95 -7.22
N ALA A 297 -3.08 -3.08 -6.90
CA ALA A 297 -2.11 -2.02 -7.12
C ALA A 297 -1.93 -1.69 -8.62
N LEU A 298 -1.87 -2.71 -9.48
CA LEU A 298 -1.74 -2.57 -10.93
C LEU A 298 -2.98 -1.92 -11.56
N THR A 299 -4.17 -2.40 -11.21
CA THR A 299 -5.45 -1.89 -11.75
C THR A 299 -5.87 -0.55 -11.15
N ALA A 300 -5.06 0.01 -10.24
CA ALA A 300 -5.40 1.19 -9.44
C ALA A 300 -6.73 1.06 -8.69
N THR A 301 -7.17 -0.18 -8.44
CA THR A 301 -8.33 -0.45 -7.59
C THR A 301 -7.95 0.01 -6.20
N GLY A 302 -8.73 0.92 -5.63
CA GLY A 302 -8.49 1.42 -4.30
C GLY A 302 -8.45 0.24 -3.35
N SER A 303 -7.26 -0.17 -2.91
CA SER A 303 -7.17 -0.80 -1.60
C SER A 303 -7.78 0.24 -0.67
N PRO A 304 -8.87 -0.05 0.05
CA PRO A 304 -9.27 0.83 1.12
C PRO A 304 -8.05 0.86 2.01
N GLY A 305 -7.26 1.93 1.94
CA GLY A 305 -6.25 2.16 2.95
C GLY A 305 -7.03 2.05 4.25
N ASN A 306 -6.56 1.21 5.17
CA ASN A 306 -7.22 1.05 6.46
C ASN A 306 -7.07 2.37 7.20
N ASN A 307 -7.88 3.36 6.83
CA ASN A 307 -7.96 4.65 7.47
C ASN A 307 -8.98 4.48 8.58
N ARG A 308 -8.50 4.01 9.72
CA ARG A 308 -9.34 3.81 10.89
C ARG A 308 -9.17 4.98 11.82
N ALA A 309 -10.30 5.60 12.12
CA ALA A 309 -10.46 6.51 13.23
C ALA A 309 -10.41 5.70 14.54
N VAL A 310 -9.44 5.99 15.40
CA VAL A 310 -9.38 5.44 16.76
C VAL A 310 -9.58 6.58 17.74
N GLN A 311 -10.46 6.36 18.73
CA GLN A 311 -10.68 7.29 19.82
C GLN A 311 -9.78 6.93 21.00
N MET A 312 -9.02 7.90 21.49
CA MET A 312 -8.14 7.78 22.63
C MET A 312 -8.58 8.74 23.73
N GLY A 313 -9.06 8.22 24.85
CA GLY A 313 -9.60 9.00 25.96
C GLY A 313 -10.78 8.30 26.66
N PRO A 314 -11.55 9.00 27.49
CA PRO A 314 -12.77 8.46 28.09
C PRO A 314 -13.78 8.01 27.01
N SER A 315 -14.61 7.03 27.38
CA SER A 315 -15.78 6.66 26.57
C SER A 315 -16.79 7.80 26.65
N LEU A 316 -17.18 8.35 25.50
CA LEU A 316 -18.14 9.46 25.45
C LEU A 316 -19.56 8.88 25.41
N GLU A 317 -20.26 8.91 26.54
CA GLU A 317 -21.68 8.56 26.60
C GLU A 317 -22.51 9.75 26.12
N GLN A 318 -22.73 9.85 24.80
CA GLN A 318 -23.63 10.85 24.26
C GLN A 318 -25.08 10.39 24.46
N GLN A 319 -25.80 10.98 25.42
CA GLN A 319 -27.25 10.78 25.53
C GLN A 319 -27.93 11.53 24.38
N ALA A 320 -28.76 10.81 23.60
CA ALA A 320 -29.58 11.43 22.58
C ALA A 320 -30.47 12.52 23.22
N LEU A 321 -30.45 13.73 22.66
CA LEU A 321 -31.34 14.81 23.07
C LEU A 321 -32.79 14.30 23.04
N SER A 322 -33.43 14.28 24.21
CA SER A 322 -34.88 14.05 24.28
C SER A 322 -35.53 15.13 23.43
N GLN A 323 -36.19 14.73 22.35
CA GLN A 323 -37.00 15.65 21.57
C GLN A 323 -38.10 16.20 22.48
N THR A 324 -37.92 17.42 22.98
CA THR A 324 -39.01 18.15 23.61
C THR A 324 -40.02 18.47 22.50
N PRO A 325 -41.25 17.91 22.55
CA PRO A 325 -42.28 18.28 21.58
C PRO A 325 -42.70 19.74 21.81
N PRO A 326 -43.22 20.41 20.77
CA PRO A 326 -43.48 21.86 20.76
C PRO A 326 -44.49 22.33 21.80
#